data_AF-A0A7Y3EYN3-F1
#
_entry.id   AF-A0A7Y3EYN3-F1
#
_cell.length_a   1.000
_cell.length_b   1.000
_cell.length_c   1.000
_cell.angle_alpha   90.00
_cell.angle_beta   90.00
_cell.angle_gamma   90.00
#
_symmetry.space_group_name_H-M   'P 1'
#
loop_
_entity.id
_entity.type
_entity.pdbx_description
1 polymer ?
#
loop_
_entity_poly.entity_id
_entity_poly.type
_entity_poly.pdbx_seq_one_letter_code
_entity_poly.pdbx_strand_id
1 'polypeptide(L)' 'MSIRALASELYRAQQKVHKLQDQLEVAGINKKDQIRRELKQAEVECNQLRRIIEAEKEPSPLRDSFKRHY' A
#
# COMPACT_ATOMS: atom_id res chain seq x y z
N MET A 1 10.59 8.57 -4.94
CA MET A 1 11.19 7.23 -4.65
C MET A 1 11.27 6.45 -5.96
N SER A 2 12.21 5.50 -6.09
CA SER A 2 12.18 4.59 -7.25
C SER A 2 10.96 3.67 -7.17
N ILE A 3 10.36 3.32 -8.31
CA ILE A 3 9.26 2.35 -8.38
C ILE A 3 9.59 1.00 -7.72
N ARG A 4 10.88 0.61 -7.70
CA ARG A 4 11.36 -0.59 -6.99
C ARG A 4 11.24 -0.46 -5.47
N ALA A 5 11.49 0.72 -4.92
CA ALA A 5 11.34 0.97 -3.48
C ALA A 5 9.86 0.92 -3.08
N LEU A 6 8.98 1.55 -3.87
CA LEU A 6 7.53 1.49 -3.66
C LEU A 6 6.99 0.05 -3.73
N ALA A 7 7.48 -0.76 -4.69
CA ALA A 7 7.09 -2.17 -4.76
C ALA A 7 7.52 -2.97 -3.52
N SER A 8 8.71 -2.68 -2.98
CA SER A 8 9.22 -3.31 -1.75
C SER A 8 8.41 -2.91 -0.52
N GLU A 9 8.02 -1.64 -0.42
CA GLU A 9 7.14 -1.12 0.62
C GLU A 9 5.73 -1.72 0.52
N LEU A 10 5.17 -1.79 -0.68
CA LEU A 10 3.87 -2.41 -0.91
C LEU A 10 3.87 -3.88 -0.48
N TYR A 11 4.94 -4.62 -0.79
CA TYR A 11 5.08 -6.00 -0.37
C TYR A 11 5.10 -6.14 1.17
N ARG A 12 5.83 -5.26 1.87
CA ARG A 12 5.85 -5.23 3.34
C ARG A 12 4.49 -4.90 3.94
N ALA A 13 3.78 -3.92 3.35
CA ALA A 13 2.43 -3.56 3.77
C ALA A 13 1.44 -4.73 3.59
N GLN A 14 1.53 -5.45 2.47
CA GLN A 14 0.74 -6.66 2.22
C GLN A 14 1.04 -7.76 3.24
N GLN A 15 2.32 -8.02 3.54
CA GLN A 15 2.69 -9.00 4.57
C GLN A 15 2.13 -8.62 5.95
N LYS A 16 2.11 -7.33 6.29
CA LYS A 16 1.55 -6.84 7.56
C LYS A 16 0.03 -7.08 7.62
N VAL A 17 -0.69 -6.80 6.54
CA VAL A 17 -2.13 -7.09 6.41
C VAL A 17 -2.39 -8.58 6.62
N HIS A 18 -1.66 -9.46 5.92
CA HIS A 18 -1.81 -10.91 6.08
C HIS A 18 -1.55 -11.37 7.52
N LYS A 19 -0.46 -10.91 8.13
CA LYS A 19 -0.16 -11.25 9.54
C LYS A 19 -1.26 -10.80 10.51
N LEU A 20 -1.82 -9.61 10.30
CA LEU A 20 -2.89 -9.09 11.15
C LEU A 20 -4.21 -9.83 10.92
N GLN A 21 -4.48 -10.30 9.69
CA GLN A 21 -5.62 -11.17 9.40
C GLN A 21 -5.47 -12.51 10.12
N ASP A 22 -4.32 -13.18 10.00
CA ASP A 22 -4.04 -14.44 10.68
C ASP A 22 -4.17 -14.29 12.20
N GLN A 23 -3.64 -13.19 12.75
CA GLN A 23 -3.74 -12.88 14.17
C GLN A 23 -5.19 -12.63 14.60
N LEU A 24 -6.01 -12.00 13.76
CA LEU A 24 -7.41 -11.71 14.06
C LEU A 24 -8.25 -12.99 14.15
N GLU A 25 -7.93 -14.00 13.34
CA GLU A 25 -8.61 -15.30 13.35
C GLU A 25 -8.39 -16.03 14.68
N VAL A 26 -7.15 -16.03 15.18
CA VAL A 26 -6.77 -16.74 16.41
C VAL A 26 -6.88 -15.91 17.69
N ALA A 27 -7.06 -14.59 17.58
CA ALA A 27 -7.10 -13.71 18.75
C ALA A 27 -8.35 -13.91 19.61
N GLY A 28 -8.16 -13.84 20.94
CA GLY A 28 -9.28 -13.73 21.88
C GLY A 28 -10.03 -12.39 21.72
N ILE A 29 -11.31 -12.37 22.15
CA ILE A 29 -12.24 -11.24 21.99
C ILE A 29 -11.62 -9.89 22.38
N ASN A 30 -10.89 -9.85 23.51
CA ASN A 30 -10.27 -8.62 24.02
C ASN A 30 -9.15 -8.04 23.13
N LYS A 31 -8.53 -8.86 22.27
CA LYS A 31 -7.47 -8.43 21.34
C LYS A 31 -7.99 -8.18 19.93
N LYS A 32 -9.15 -8.73 19.57
CA LYS A 32 -9.73 -8.60 18.21
C LYS A 32 -9.97 -7.15 17.82
N ASP A 33 -10.47 -6.31 18.72
CA ASP A 33 -10.74 -4.90 18.39
C ASP A 33 -9.46 -4.09 18.15
N GLN A 34 -8.39 -4.40 18.89
CA GLN A 34 -7.09 -3.77 18.63
C GLN A 34 -6.53 -4.20 17.28
N ILE A 35 -6.53 -5.50 17.01
CA ILE A 35 -6.03 -6.07 15.75
C ILE A 35 -6.84 -5.56 14.55
N ARG A 36 -8.17 -5.39 14.69
CA ARG A 36 -9.02 -4.79 13.65
C ARG A 36 -8.63 -3.35 13.33
N ARG A 37 -8.30 -2.54 14.35
CA ARG A 37 -7.87 -1.16 14.14
C ARG A 37 -6.53 -1.11 13.40
N GLU A 38 -5.59 -1.96 13.80
CA GLU A 38 -4.28 -2.07 13.15
C GLU A 38 -4.41 -2.60 11.72
N LEU A 39 -5.27 -3.59 11.48
CA LEU A 39 -5.56 -4.15 10.16
C LEU A 39 -6.09 -3.06 9.23
N LYS A 40 -7.08 -2.28 9.70
CA LYS A 40 -7.64 -1.17 8.92
C LYS A 40 -6.58 -0.14 8.52
N GLN A 41 -5.64 0.18 9.43
CA GLN A 41 -4.55 1.10 9.11
C GLN A 41 -3.59 0.50 8.07
N ALA A 42 -3.23 -0.77 8.21
CA ALA A 42 -2.35 -1.46 7.26
C ALA A 42 -2.99 -1.59 5.87
N GLU A 43 -4.30 -1.79 5.79
CA GLU A 43 -5.05 -1.81 4.52
C GLU A 43 -5.06 -0.43 3.84
N VAL A 44 -5.22 0.65 4.60
CA VAL A 44 -5.13 2.02 4.07
C VAL A 44 -3.75 2.30 3.50
N GLU A 45 -2.69 1.94 4.22
CA GLU A 45 -1.29 2.08 3.77
C GLU A 45 -1.04 1.28 2.48
N CYS A 46 -1.49 0.02 2.44
CA CYS A 46 -1.38 -0.84 1.26
C CYS A 46 -2.10 -0.25 0.04
N ASN A 47 -3.32 0.27 0.23
CA ASN A 47 -4.09 0.91 -0.83
C ASN A 47 -3.45 2.22 -1.32
N GLN A 48 -2.86 3.02 -0.43
CA GLN A 48 -2.13 4.22 -0.80
C GLN A 48 -0.91 3.88 -1.68
N LEU A 49 -0.11 2.89 -1.25
CA LEU A 49 1.07 2.44 -2.02
C LEU A 49 0.69 1.89 -3.40
N ARG A 50 -0.41 1.14 -3.50
CA ARG A 50 -0.96 0.69 -4.80
C ARG A 50 -1.29 1.87 -5.72
N ARG A 51 -2.02 2.86 -5.22
CA ARG A 51 -2.40 4.05 -6.00
C ARG A 51 -1.18 4.85 -6.48
N ILE A 52 -0.15 4.98 -5.65
CA ILE A 52 1.09 5.67 -6.03
C ILE A 52 1.81 4.90 -7.14
N ILE A 53 1.92 3.57 -7.03
CA ILE A 53 2.55 2.74 -8.07
C ILE A 53 1.76 2.81 -9.38
N GLU A 54 0.43 2.78 -9.32
CA GLU A 54 -0.42 2.93 -10.51
C GLU A 54 -0.23 4.29 -11.17
N ALA A 55 -0.22 5.37 -10.38
CA ALA A 55 0.03 6.73 -10.89
C ALA A 55 1.43 6.90 -11.52
N GLU A 56 2.44 6.19 -11.02
CA GLU A 56 3.79 6.17 -11.61
C GLU A 56 3.89 5.30 -12.88
N LYS A 57 3.00 4.31 -13.04
CA LYS A 57 2.94 3.45 -14.23
C LYS A 57 2.22 4.09 -15.40
N GLU A 58 1.24 4.96 -15.14
CA GLU A 58 0.54 5.69 -16.19
C GLU A 58 1.44 6.83 -16.72
N PRO A 59 1.85 6.81 -17.99
CA PRO A 59 2.47 7.98 -18.59
C PRO A 59 1.41 9.09 -18.64
N SER A 60 1.46 10.01 -17.69
CA SER A 60 0.58 11.18 -17.72
C SER A 60 0.82 11.95 -19.03
N PRO A 61 -0.19 12.18 -19.88
CA PRO A 61 -0.04 12.99 -21.10
C PRO A 61 0.38 14.45 -20.80
N LEU A 62 0.29 14.88 -19.54
CA LEU A 62 0.79 16.17 -19.06
C LEU A 62 2.31 16.20 -18.86
N ARG A 63 3.00 15.05 -18.79
CA ARG A 63 4.47 14.98 -18.68
C ARG A 63 5.18 15.00 -20.03
N ASP A 64 4.56 14.47 -21.09
CA ASP A 64 5.18 14.38 -22.42
C ASP A 64 5.09 15.67 -23.24
N SER A 65 4.14 16.55 -22.91
CA SER A 65 3.94 17.83 -23.60
C SER A 65 5.06 18.85 -23.32
N PHE A 66 5.82 18.70 -22.24
CA PHE A 66 6.96 19.58 -21.91
C PHE A 66 8.30 19.16 -22.51
N LYS A 67 8.39 18.00 -23.17
CA LYS A 67 9.65 17.51 -23.78
C LYS A 67 9.81 17.81 -25.27
N ARG A 68 8.84 18.48 -25.92
CA ARG A 68 8.86 18.75 -27.37
C ARG A 68 9.22 20.18 -27.77
N HIS A 69 9.59 21.04 -26.82
CA HIS A 69 10.05 22.40 -27.10
C HIS A 69 11.37 22.69 -26.38
N TYR A 70 12.47 22.17 -26.93
CA TYR A 70 13.82 22.72 -26.78
C TYR A 70 14.65 22.33 -28.00
#